data_AF-A0A7C3JRH4-F1
#
_entry.id   AF-A0A7C3JRH4-F1
#
_cell.length_a   1.000
_cell.length_b   1.000
_cell.length_c   1.000
_cell.angle_alpha   90.00
_cell.angle_beta   90.00
_cell.angle_gamma   90.00
#
_symmetry.space_group_name_H-M   'P 1'
#
loop_
_entity.id
_entity.type
_entity.pdbx_description
1 polymer ?
#
loop_
_entity_poly.entity_id
_entity_poly.type
_entity_poly.pdbx_seq_one_letter_code
_entity_poly.pdbx_strand_id
1 'polypeptide(L)'
;MREALWPSGPGEHAREIEHYFAGDLREPLEVLLAYDARGQAVGMIELAIRAHAEGCVTDRVAYIEGWYVEASARGKGVGAALVRAAEEWARSQGCLELASDTELDNVGSAAAHRALG
;
A
#
# COMPACT_ATOMS: atom_id res chain seq x y z
N MET A 1 -5.52 -10.74 0.13
CA MET A 1 -4.39 -9.93 -0.39
C MET A 1 -3.27 -9.79 0.63
N ARG A 2 -3.51 -9.34 1.88
CA ARG A 2 -2.47 -9.31 2.94
C ARG A 2 -1.73 -10.64 3.11
N GLU A 3 -2.44 -11.77 3.15
CA GLU A 3 -1.83 -13.12 3.20
C GLU A 3 -0.89 -13.44 2.02
N ALA A 4 -1.14 -12.84 0.84
CA ALA A 4 -0.32 -13.03 -0.34
C ALA A 4 0.87 -12.05 -0.42
N LEU A 5 0.81 -10.95 0.34
CA LEU A 5 1.88 -9.95 0.45
C LEU A 5 2.83 -10.28 1.60
N TRP A 6 2.28 -10.55 2.78
CA TRP A 6 3.02 -10.83 4.01
C TRP A 6 2.73 -12.24 4.51
N PRO A 7 3.70 -13.15 4.47
CA PRO A 7 3.59 -14.44 5.13
C PRO A 7 3.41 -14.23 6.65
N SER A 8 2.32 -14.75 7.21
CA SER A 8 2.00 -14.65 8.63
C SER A 8 1.44 -15.98 9.16
N GLY A 9 1.20 -16.06 10.47
CA GLY A 9 0.47 -17.18 11.05
C GLY A 9 -0.97 -17.26 10.52
N PRO A 10 -1.60 -18.46 10.53
CA PRO A 10 -2.99 -18.62 10.09
C PRO A 10 -3.96 -17.69 10.82
N GLY A 11 -4.72 -16.92 10.04
CA GLY A 11 -5.74 -15.99 10.54
C GLY A 11 -5.20 -14.76 11.28
N GLU A 12 -3.88 -14.52 11.28
CA GLU A 12 -3.28 -13.36 11.94
C GLU A 12 -3.75 -12.06 11.29
N HIS A 13 -3.62 -11.92 9.97
CA HIS A 13 -4.14 -10.77 9.21
C HIS A 13 -5.64 -10.55 9.42
N ALA A 14 -6.44 -11.62 9.50
CA ALA A 14 -7.88 -11.53 9.72
C ALA A 14 -8.19 -10.92 11.09
N ARG A 15 -7.50 -11.37 12.15
CA ARG A 15 -7.64 -10.79 13.49
C ARG A 15 -7.20 -9.33 13.52
N GLU A 16 -6.14 -8.95 12.84
CA GLU A 16 -5.71 -7.55 12.79
C GLU A 16 -6.77 -6.66 12.11
N ILE A 17 -7.35 -7.13 11.01
CA ILE A 17 -8.44 -6.43 10.33
C ILE A 17 -9.66 -6.29 11.25
N GLU A 18 -10.01 -7.34 12.01
CA GLU A 18 -11.08 -7.28 13.01
C GLU A 18 -10.80 -6.23 14.08
N HIS A 19 -9.59 -6.19 14.65
CA HIS A 19 -9.19 -5.20 15.65
C HIS A 19 -9.18 -3.77 15.07
N TYR A 20 -8.78 -3.59 13.81
CA TYR A 20 -8.87 -2.31 13.13
C TYR A 20 -10.32 -1.81 13.06
N PHE A 21 -11.24 -2.64 12.59
CA PHE A 21 -12.66 -2.27 12.52
C PHE A 21 -13.33 -2.15 13.89
N ALA A 22 -12.80 -2.79 14.93
CA ALA A 22 -13.22 -2.61 16.32
C ALA A 22 -12.73 -1.25 16.91
N GLY A 23 -11.79 -0.57 16.24
CA GLY A 23 -11.19 0.67 16.71
C GLY A 23 -10.01 0.49 17.66
N ASP A 24 -9.52 -0.74 17.81
CA ASP A 24 -8.38 -1.07 18.68
C ASP A 24 -7.03 -0.70 18.01
N LEU A 25 -7.01 -0.65 16.68
CA LEU A 25 -5.87 -0.21 15.88
C LEU A 25 -6.19 1.10 15.17
N ARG A 26 -5.19 1.97 15.05
CA ARG A 26 -5.30 3.28 14.36
C ARG A 26 -4.72 3.28 12.95
N GLU A 27 -4.03 2.21 12.58
CA GLU A 27 -3.36 2.04 11.29
C GLU A 27 -3.84 0.75 10.62
N PRO A 28 -3.86 0.68 9.27
CA PRO A 28 -3.50 1.75 8.35
C PRO A 28 -4.52 2.90 8.33
N LEU A 29 -4.09 4.12 8.01
CA LEU A 29 -4.98 5.28 7.90
C LEU A 29 -5.90 5.22 6.67
N GLU A 30 -5.47 4.56 5.60
CA GLU A 30 -6.27 4.39 4.38
C GLU A 30 -5.94 3.06 3.69
N VAL A 31 -6.95 2.43 3.09
CA VAL A 31 -6.79 1.21 2.29
C VAL A 31 -7.59 1.34 1.01
N LEU A 32 -6.89 1.40 -0.12
CA LEU A 32 -7.52 1.49 -1.43
C LEU A 32 -7.48 0.14 -2.14
N LEU A 33 -8.59 -0.24 -2.76
CA LEU A 33 -8.75 -1.49 -3.50
C LEU A 33 -9.00 -1.20 -4.99
N ALA A 34 -8.28 -1.93 -5.85
CA ALA A 34 -8.56 -1.96 -7.27
C ALA A 34 -9.50 -3.13 -7.58
N TYR A 35 -10.56 -2.86 -8.34
CA TYR A 35 -11.54 -3.86 -8.77
C TYR A 35 -11.48 -4.08 -10.28
N ASP A 36 -11.66 -5.32 -10.72
CA ASP A 36 -11.82 -5.64 -12.14
C ASP A 36 -13.26 -5.37 -12.63
N ALA A 37 -13.50 -5.59 -13.92
CA ALA A 37 -14.81 -5.38 -14.55
C ALA A 37 -15.92 -6.31 -14.00
N ARG A 38 -15.57 -7.35 -13.23
CA ARG A 38 -16.50 -8.28 -12.57
C ARG A 38 -16.71 -7.91 -11.10
N GLY A 39 -16.15 -6.80 -10.62
CA GLY A 39 -16.22 -6.37 -9.23
C GLY A 39 -15.38 -7.22 -8.29
N GLN A 40 -14.38 -7.96 -8.80
CA GLN A 40 -13.44 -8.69 -7.96
C GLN A 40 -12.27 -7.79 -7.61
N ALA A 41 -11.87 -7.77 -6.34
CA ALA A 41 -10.67 -7.04 -5.92
C ALA A 41 -9.43 -7.74 -6.53
N VAL A 42 -8.58 -6.97 -7.21
CA VAL A 42 -7.37 -7.45 -7.90
C VAL A 42 -6.10 -6.71 -7.48
N GLY A 43 -6.21 -5.73 -6.61
CA GLY A 43 -5.06 -5.07 -5.99
C GLY A 43 -5.44 -4.25 -4.77
N MET A 44 -4.45 -3.96 -3.95
CA MET A 44 -4.57 -3.25 -2.68
C MET A 44 -3.36 -2.36 -2.46
N ILE A 45 -3.58 -1.20 -1.86
CA ILE A 45 -2.53 -0.36 -1.30
C ILE A 45 -2.96 0.14 0.08
N GLU A 46 -2.12 -0.08 1.09
CA GLU A 46 -2.30 0.35 2.49
C GLU A 46 -1.40 1.55 2.76
N LEU A 47 -1.94 2.59 3.39
CA LEU A 47 -1.28 3.89 3.53
C LEU A 47 -1.30 4.38 4.98
N ALA A 48 -0.22 5.04 5.38
CA ALA A 48 -0.06 5.69 6.67
C ALA A 48 0.54 7.09 6.51
N ILE A 49 0.56 7.87 7.60
CA ILE A 49 1.29 9.14 7.69
C ILE A 49 2.39 9.00 8.73
N ARG A 50 3.64 9.19 8.31
CA ARG A 50 4.81 9.09 9.18
C ARG A 50 5.44 10.46 9.40
N ALA A 51 6.05 10.65 10.57
CA ALA A 51 6.84 11.84 10.86
C ALA A 51 8.15 11.85 10.06
N HIS A 52 8.70 10.68 9.76
CA HIS A 52 9.97 10.51 9.06
C HIS A 52 9.92 9.28 8.15
N ALA A 53 10.62 9.35 7.02
CA ALA A 53 10.86 8.25 6.11
C ALA A 53 12.20 8.44 5.38
N GLU A 54 12.81 7.36 4.94
CA GLU A 54 14.08 7.36 4.23
C GLU A 54 14.03 8.26 2.99
N GLY A 55 15.00 9.17 2.87
CA GLY A 55 15.12 10.08 1.74
C GLY A 55 14.15 11.29 1.76
N CYS A 56 13.21 11.35 2.71
CA CYS A 56 12.29 12.48 2.86
C CYS A 56 12.87 13.59 3.74
N VAL A 57 12.44 14.83 3.51
CA VAL A 57 12.93 16.02 4.25
C VAL A 57 11.83 16.76 5.03
N THR A 58 10.57 16.41 4.83
CA THR A 58 9.42 16.93 5.61
C THR A 58 9.15 16.08 6.85
N ASP A 59 8.32 16.62 7.75
CA ASP A 59 7.89 15.96 8.99
C ASP A 59 6.47 15.34 8.88
N ARG A 60 5.94 15.25 7.66
CA ARG A 60 4.61 14.71 7.37
C ARG A 60 4.62 14.00 6.02
N VAL A 61 5.01 12.73 6.05
CA VAL A 61 5.25 11.90 4.87
C VAL A 61 4.13 10.88 4.72
N ALA A 62 3.48 10.84 3.56
CA ALA A 62 2.61 9.72 3.23
C ALA A 62 3.48 8.49 2.98
N TYR A 63 3.07 7.32 3.47
CA TYR A 63 3.87 6.11 3.38
C TYR A 63 3.03 4.95 2.86
N ILE A 64 3.55 4.22 1.87
CA ILE A 64 2.95 2.98 1.38
C ILE A 64 3.42 1.85 2.30
N GLU A 65 2.52 1.39 3.17
CA GLU A 65 2.80 0.27 4.09
C GLU A 65 2.77 -1.05 3.35
N GLY A 66 1.78 -1.24 2.46
CA GLY A 66 1.63 -2.45 1.67
C GLY A 66 1.11 -2.15 0.27
N TRP A 67 1.67 -2.82 -0.73
CA TRP A 67 1.24 -2.68 -2.12
C TRP A 67 1.24 -4.04 -2.81
N TYR A 68 0.05 -4.50 -3.20
CA TYR A 68 -0.14 -5.82 -3.81
C TYR A 68 -1.04 -5.75 -5.04
N VAL A 69 -0.65 -6.51 -6.07
CA VAL A 69 -1.47 -6.73 -7.27
C VAL A 69 -1.49 -8.22 -7.58
N GLU A 70 -2.68 -8.76 -7.82
CA GLU A 70 -2.89 -10.13 -8.24
C GLU A 70 -2.05 -10.48 -9.46
N ALA A 71 -1.46 -11.66 -9.49
CA ALA A 71 -0.53 -12.05 -10.56
C ALA A 71 -1.17 -11.93 -11.95
N SER A 72 -2.46 -12.26 -12.07
CA SER A 72 -3.24 -12.15 -13.31
C SER A 72 -3.53 -10.72 -13.75
N ALA A 73 -3.36 -9.73 -12.86
CA ALA A 73 -3.61 -8.31 -13.10
C ALA A 73 -2.32 -7.48 -13.25
N ARG A 74 -1.14 -8.07 -12.99
CA ARG A 74 0.16 -7.41 -13.19
C ARG A 74 0.42 -7.08 -14.66
N GLY A 75 1.20 -6.02 -14.90
CA GLY A 75 1.51 -5.53 -16.25
C GLY A 75 0.35 -4.86 -16.99
N LYS A 76 -0.82 -4.71 -16.36
CA LYS A 76 -2.03 -4.08 -16.94
C LYS A 76 -2.31 -2.67 -16.41
N GLY A 77 -1.34 -2.04 -15.75
CA GLY A 77 -1.47 -0.69 -15.19
C GLY A 77 -2.18 -0.61 -13.83
N VAL A 78 -2.64 -1.72 -13.24
CA VAL A 78 -3.33 -1.73 -11.93
C VAL A 78 -2.46 -1.16 -10.81
N GLY A 79 -1.19 -1.57 -10.73
CA GLY A 79 -0.27 -1.04 -9.73
C GLY A 79 -0.04 0.46 -9.87
N ALA A 80 0.12 0.96 -11.09
CA ALA A 80 0.26 2.39 -11.36
C ALA A 80 -0.99 3.18 -10.96
N ALA A 81 -2.19 2.62 -11.20
CA ALA A 81 -3.43 3.24 -10.78
C ALA A 81 -3.55 3.34 -9.25
N LEU A 82 -3.15 2.29 -8.52
CA LEU A 82 -3.11 2.30 -7.05
C LEU A 82 -2.15 3.37 -6.51
N VAL A 83 -0.93 3.47 -7.06
CA VAL A 83 0.04 4.49 -6.63
C VAL A 83 -0.46 5.91 -6.90
N ARG A 84 -1.09 6.15 -8.06
CA ARG A 84 -1.69 7.47 -8.35
C ARG A 84 -2.80 7.81 -7.36
N ALA A 85 -3.64 6.85 -6.99
CA ALA A 85 -4.67 7.05 -5.98
C ALA A 85 -4.05 7.31 -4.58
N ALA A 86 -2.93 6.66 -4.27
CA ALA A 86 -2.17 6.94 -3.05
C ALA A 86 -1.56 8.34 -3.04
N GLU A 87 -1.03 8.84 -4.17
CA GLU A 87 -0.56 10.22 -4.28
C GLU A 87 -1.70 11.24 -4.12
N GLU A 88 -2.87 10.97 -4.70
CA GLU A 88 -4.05 11.82 -4.55
C GLU A 88 -4.50 11.86 -3.08
N TRP A 89 -4.54 10.71 -2.43
CA TRP A 89 -4.79 10.62 -1.00
C TRP A 89 -3.73 11.41 -0.21
N ALA A 90 -2.44 11.21 -0.48
CA ALA A 90 -1.35 11.90 0.20
C ALA A 90 -1.50 13.43 0.12
N ARG A 91 -1.79 13.96 -1.09
CA ARG A 91 -2.07 15.40 -1.29
C ARG A 91 -3.27 15.86 -0.47
N SER A 92 -4.33 15.06 -0.39
CA SER A 92 -5.52 15.37 0.44
C SER A 92 -5.21 15.41 1.94
N GLN A 93 -4.19 14.67 2.39
CA GLN A 93 -3.70 14.66 3.77
C GLN A 93 -2.68 15.79 4.07
N GLY A 94 -2.40 16.65 3.08
CA GLY A 94 -1.42 17.74 3.20
C GLY A 94 0.04 17.29 3.10
N CYS A 95 0.31 16.09 2.58
CA CYS A 95 1.66 15.61 2.37
C CYS A 95 2.25 16.15 1.07
N LEU A 96 3.56 16.43 1.11
CA LEU A 96 4.35 16.83 -0.06
C LEU A 96 5.23 15.69 -0.59
N GLU A 97 5.42 14.65 0.21
CA GLU A 97 6.26 13.49 -0.08
C GLU A 97 5.44 12.21 0.13
N LEU A 98 5.67 11.24 -0.75
CA LEU A 98 5.16 9.86 -0.65
C LEU A 98 6.38 8.93 -0.66
N ALA A 99 6.53 8.14 0.38
CA ALA A 99 7.62 7.19 0.54
C ALA A 99 7.11 5.75 0.57
N SER A 100 8.03 4.82 0.35
CA SER A 100 7.81 3.39 0.43
C SER A 100 9.16 2.70 0.53
N ASP A 101 9.17 1.48 1.04
CA ASP A 101 10.33 0.60 1.06
C ASP A 101 10.04 -0.71 0.34
N THR A 102 11.08 -1.52 0.23
CA THR A 102 11.01 -2.89 -0.25
C THR A 102 12.20 -3.66 0.28
N GLU A 103 12.03 -4.97 0.46
CA GLU A 103 13.14 -5.86 0.76
C GLU A 103 14.20 -5.80 -0.36
N LEU A 104 15.47 -5.90 0.03
CA LEU A 104 16.63 -5.76 -0.88
C LEU A 104 16.64 -6.82 -2.00
N ASP A 105 16.15 -8.02 -1.72
CA ASP A 105 16.08 -9.14 -2.65
C ASP A 105 14.76 -9.18 -3.45
N ASN A 106 13.78 -8.34 -3.11
CA ASN A 106 12.54 -8.20 -3.87
C ASN A 106 12.74 -7.31 -5.10
N VAL A 107 13.48 -7.84 -6.08
CA VAL A 107 13.82 -7.18 -7.33
C VAL A 107 12.59 -6.72 -8.14
N GLY A 108 11.48 -7.44 -8.01
CA GLY A 108 10.22 -7.12 -8.68
C GLY A 108 9.59 -5.85 -8.12
N SER A 109 9.51 -5.75 -6.79
CA SER A 109 9.04 -4.53 -6.11
C SER A 109 9.97 -3.34 -6.37
N ALA A 110 11.29 -3.54 -6.29
CA ALA A 110 12.27 -2.48 -6.58
C ALA A 110 12.16 -1.95 -8.03
N ALA A 111 11.87 -2.84 -8.99
CA ALA A 111 11.62 -2.43 -10.38
C ALA A 111 10.29 -1.69 -10.53
N ALA A 112 9.25 -2.10 -9.80
CA ALA A 112 7.95 -1.46 -9.82
C ALA A 112 8.00 -0.02 -9.25
N HIS A 113 8.70 0.19 -8.13
CA HIS A 113 8.95 1.52 -7.57
C HIS A 113 9.67 2.43 -8.56
N ARG A 114 10.81 1.99 -9.11
CA ARG A 114 11.59 2.75 -10.12
C ARG A 114 10.81 3.09 -11.38
N ALA A 115 9.80 2.30 -11.74
CA ALA A 115 8.95 2.57 -12.90
C ALA A 115 7.91 3.67 -12.65
N LEU A 116 7.63 4.00 -11.39
CA LEU A 116 6.58 4.94 -10.98
C LEU A 116 7.10 6.21 -10.30
N GLY A 117 8.35 6.21 -9.80
CA GLY A 117 9.00 7.36 -9.19
C GLY A 117 10.09 6.93 -8.22
#